data_AF-A0AAE3SGK3-F1
#
_entry.id   AF-A0AAE3SGK3-F1
#
_cell.length_a   1.000
_cell.length_b   1.000
_cell.length_c   1.000
_cell.angle_alpha   90.00
_cell.angle_beta   90.00
_cell.angle_gamma   90.00
#
_symmetry.space_group_name_H-M   'P 1'
#
loop_
_entity.id
_entity.type
_entity.pdbx_description
1 polymer ?
#
loop_
_entity_poly.entity_id
_entity_poly.type
_entity_poly.pdbx_seq_one_letter_code
_entity_poly.pdbx_strand_id
1 'polypeptide(L)'
;MIDFSKATIDNMVVHQIGARAEAEPLRFSKSTMNLQGDEMVTDVLLNYFFKPFKEDSYYNFWHKEDIEKNLVYVNVSNLFSGEGDFYQSSIQLAEWLYENSNHPKIKGGEFYMAMFNNVVVDGELVNALGIFKSENKETFLKVYLKEQNFELGTQEGINIKKLDKGCLIFNTEQEEGYKICSVDNINKGNEARFWVDDFLGLQPREDNYYFTRNYMEMCRGFVDNVYNKDNEVPRADQIDMLNRSMDFFNNKDNFNEANFEHEVMGQPEIIDAFKDYKENYQLENSIPLKEEFDISKSAVKGQKGTFKSILKLDKNFHVYIHGRRDYVERGYDQQRGLNYYTLYYEIES
;
A
#
# COMPACT_ATOMS: atom_id res chain seq x y z
N MET A 1 7.84 -3.61 9.77
CA MET A 1 8.75 -4.18 8.74
C MET A 1 8.84 -5.69 8.87
N ILE A 2 8.61 -6.41 7.77
CA ILE A 2 8.57 -7.88 7.71
C ILE A 2 9.99 -8.42 7.43
N ASP A 3 10.45 -9.37 8.24
CA ASP A 3 11.66 -10.15 8.00
C ASP A 3 11.30 -11.62 7.77
N PHE A 4 11.64 -12.11 6.58
CA PHE A 4 11.39 -13.47 6.12
C PHE A 4 12.69 -14.25 5.89
N SER A 5 13.83 -13.75 6.39
CA SER A 5 15.15 -14.38 6.19
C SER A 5 15.26 -15.80 6.76
N LYS A 6 14.42 -16.12 7.76
CA LYS A 6 14.31 -17.45 8.36
C LYS A 6 13.00 -18.16 8.02
N ALA A 7 12.17 -17.55 7.15
CA ALA A 7 10.85 -18.09 6.84
C ALA A 7 10.98 -19.40 6.05
N THR A 8 10.06 -20.32 6.31
CA THR A 8 9.96 -21.60 5.61
C THR A 8 8.53 -21.80 5.10
N ILE A 9 8.37 -22.48 3.96
CA ILE A 9 7.06 -22.86 3.42
C ILE A 9 6.70 -24.24 3.96
N ASP A 10 5.64 -24.32 4.76
CA ASP A 10 5.18 -25.58 5.36
C ASP A 10 4.19 -26.32 4.45
N ASN A 11 3.19 -25.60 3.95
CA ASN A 11 2.25 -26.09 2.96
C ASN A 11 2.08 -25.08 1.85
N MET A 12 1.86 -25.57 0.63
CA MET A 12 1.56 -24.73 -0.51
C MET A 12 0.68 -25.47 -1.50
N VAL A 13 -0.21 -24.74 -2.16
CA VAL A 13 -1.05 -25.25 -3.24
C VAL A 13 -1.26 -24.18 -4.28
N VAL A 14 -1.45 -24.62 -5.53
CA VAL A 14 -1.75 -23.76 -6.67
C VAL A 14 -3.02 -24.25 -7.35
N HIS A 15 -3.96 -23.36 -7.61
CA HIS A 15 -5.17 -23.64 -8.38
C HIS A 15 -5.20 -22.72 -9.60
N GLN A 16 -5.90 -23.15 -10.66
CA GLN A 16 -6.24 -22.26 -11.77
C GLN A 16 -7.63 -21.68 -11.51
N ILE A 17 -7.71 -20.35 -11.49
CA ILE A 17 -8.95 -19.60 -11.41
C ILE A 17 -9.28 -19.08 -12.81
N GLY A 18 -10.45 -19.41 -13.33
CA GLY A 18 -10.91 -18.85 -14.60
C GLY A 18 -11.47 -17.43 -14.43
N ALA A 19 -11.57 -16.68 -15.53
CA ALA A 19 -12.41 -15.49 -15.60
C ALA A 19 -13.88 -15.87 -15.78
N ARG A 20 -14.73 -15.56 -14.79
CA ARG A 20 -16.18 -15.84 -14.86
C ARG A 20 -16.85 -15.06 -15.99
N ALA A 21 -16.41 -13.83 -16.24
CA ALA A 21 -16.89 -12.99 -17.34
C ALA A 21 -16.64 -13.60 -18.73
N GLU A 22 -15.65 -14.50 -18.85
CA GLU A 22 -15.27 -15.19 -20.08
C GLU A 22 -15.69 -16.67 -20.08
N ALA A 23 -16.47 -17.10 -19.07
CA ALA A 23 -16.89 -18.49 -18.84
C ALA A 23 -15.72 -19.50 -18.75
N GLU A 24 -14.55 -19.05 -18.28
CA GLU A 24 -13.42 -19.93 -18.02
C GLU A 24 -13.62 -20.70 -16.71
N PRO A 25 -13.39 -22.03 -16.68
CA PRO A 25 -13.67 -22.84 -15.51
C PRO A 25 -12.56 -22.77 -14.44
N LEU A 26 -12.93 -23.05 -13.20
CA LEU A 26 -12.00 -23.39 -12.12
C LEU A 26 -11.32 -24.74 -12.39
N ARG A 27 -10.02 -24.85 -12.04
CA ARG A 27 -9.32 -26.15 -11.99
C ARG A 27 -8.47 -26.23 -10.74
N PHE A 28 -8.77 -27.20 -9.88
CA PHE A 28 -8.01 -27.42 -8.67
C PHE A 28 -6.85 -28.41 -8.91
N SER A 29 -5.66 -28.10 -8.38
CA SER A 29 -4.68 -29.14 -8.04
C SER A 29 -5.33 -30.23 -7.19
N LYS A 30 -4.83 -31.46 -7.32
CA LYS A 30 -5.38 -32.64 -6.62
C LYS A 30 -4.83 -32.83 -5.20
N SER A 31 -3.77 -32.10 -4.85
CA SER A 31 -3.10 -32.16 -3.55
C SER A 31 -2.22 -30.92 -3.37
N THR A 32 -1.68 -30.73 -2.16
CA THR A 32 -0.61 -29.77 -1.90
C THR A 32 0.68 -30.12 -2.67
N MET A 33 1.53 -29.12 -2.87
CA MET A 33 2.83 -29.27 -3.51
C MET A 33 3.84 -29.88 -2.54
N ASN A 34 4.67 -30.80 -3.05
CA ASN A 34 5.86 -31.26 -2.33
C ASN A 34 7.07 -30.43 -2.77
N LEU A 35 7.50 -29.51 -1.91
CA LEU A 35 8.69 -28.67 -2.14
C LEU A 35 9.96 -29.25 -1.47
N GLN A 36 9.88 -30.44 -0.87
CA GLN A 36 11.02 -31.04 -0.19
C GLN A 36 12.17 -31.31 -1.18
N GLY A 37 13.33 -30.74 -0.88
CA GLY A 37 14.56 -30.95 -1.66
C GLY A 37 14.77 -29.98 -2.83
N ASP A 38 13.86 -29.03 -3.06
CA ASP A 38 14.03 -27.97 -4.06
C ASP A 38 14.23 -26.60 -3.39
N GLU A 39 15.43 -26.41 -2.85
CA GLU A 39 15.84 -25.17 -2.16
C GLU A 39 15.77 -23.96 -3.09
N MET A 40 16.16 -24.13 -4.36
CA MET A 40 16.15 -23.04 -5.34
C MET A 40 14.74 -22.54 -5.63
N VAL A 41 13.77 -23.44 -5.82
CA VAL A 41 12.36 -23.04 -6.00
C VAL A 41 11.81 -22.40 -4.74
N THR A 42 12.13 -22.95 -3.56
CA THR A 42 11.68 -22.40 -2.28
C THR A 42 12.17 -20.97 -2.07
N ASP A 43 13.45 -20.71 -2.33
CA ASP A 43 14.05 -19.37 -2.25
C ASP A 43 13.38 -18.39 -3.22
N VAL A 44 13.12 -18.82 -4.46
CA VAL A 44 12.42 -18.00 -5.46
C VAL A 44 11.01 -17.65 -4.98
N LEU A 45 10.28 -18.62 -4.41
CA LEU A 45 8.93 -18.41 -3.90
C LEU A 45 8.89 -17.46 -2.70
N LEU A 46 9.77 -17.63 -1.71
CA LEU A 46 9.86 -16.72 -0.56
C LEU A 46 10.14 -15.29 -1.03
N ASN A 47 11.08 -15.13 -1.96
CA ASN A 47 11.38 -13.82 -2.54
C ASN A 47 10.19 -13.23 -3.31
N TYR A 48 9.49 -14.05 -4.10
CA TYR A 48 8.32 -13.64 -4.88
C TYR A 48 7.16 -13.19 -3.97
N PHE A 49 6.90 -13.94 -2.89
CA PHE A 49 5.79 -13.70 -1.99
C PHE A 49 6.04 -12.56 -1.00
N PHE A 50 7.25 -12.35 -0.47
CA PHE A 50 7.47 -11.34 0.57
C PHE A 50 8.01 -9.99 0.07
N LYS A 51 8.88 -9.96 -0.95
CA LYS A 51 9.51 -8.70 -1.42
C LYS A 51 8.54 -7.60 -1.87
N PRO A 52 7.34 -7.89 -2.40
CA PRO A 52 6.38 -6.85 -2.77
C PRO A 52 5.85 -6.04 -1.57
N PHE A 53 5.86 -6.61 -0.36
CA PHE A 53 5.30 -5.99 0.84
C PHE A 53 6.34 -5.13 1.55
N LYS A 54 6.41 -3.85 1.18
CA LYS A 54 7.40 -2.88 1.68
C LYS A 54 6.83 -1.78 2.55
N GLU A 55 5.51 -1.62 2.54
CA GLU A 55 4.82 -0.56 3.29
C GLU A 55 4.44 -1.08 4.67
N ASP A 56 4.61 -0.24 5.70
CA ASP A 56 4.17 -0.55 7.07
C ASP A 56 2.67 -0.22 7.27
N SER A 57 1.86 -0.26 6.20
CA SER A 57 0.40 -0.14 6.28
C SER A 57 -0.22 -1.52 6.42
N TYR A 58 -0.93 -1.72 7.52
CA TYR A 58 -1.64 -2.96 7.79
C TYR A 58 -3.15 -2.80 7.61
N TYR A 59 -3.80 -3.93 7.45
CA TYR A 59 -5.23 -4.12 7.40
C TYR A 59 -5.65 -5.11 8.47
N ASN A 60 -6.94 -5.12 8.77
CA ASN A 60 -7.62 -6.17 9.51
C ASN A 60 -8.74 -6.75 8.65
N PHE A 61 -9.10 -8.02 8.89
CA PHE A 61 -10.36 -8.54 8.40
C PHE A 61 -11.53 -7.77 9.00
N TRP A 62 -12.56 -7.60 8.18
CA TRP A 62 -13.76 -6.89 8.56
C TRP A 62 -14.97 -7.44 7.82
N HIS A 63 -16.13 -7.21 8.41
CA HIS A 63 -17.40 -7.40 7.76
C HIS A 63 -18.47 -6.53 8.44
N LYS A 64 -19.36 -5.95 7.64
CA LYS A 64 -20.37 -4.96 8.07
C LYS A 64 -21.29 -5.39 9.23
N GLU A 65 -21.52 -6.70 9.39
CA GLU A 65 -22.45 -7.23 10.40
C GLU A 65 -21.71 -7.89 11.56
N ASP A 66 -20.70 -8.70 11.25
CA ASP A 66 -19.95 -9.54 12.19
C ASP A 66 -18.76 -10.12 11.42
N ILE A 67 -17.56 -10.07 11.99
CA ILE A 67 -16.33 -10.59 11.40
C ILE A 67 -16.42 -12.10 11.13
N GLU A 68 -17.21 -12.84 11.91
CA GLU A 68 -17.46 -14.27 11.72
C GLU A 68 -18.23 -14.59 10.42
N LYS A 69 -18.75 -13.56 9.73
CA LYS A 69 -19.35 -13.70 8.39
C LYS A 69 -18.35 -13.45 7.25
N ASN A 70 -17.13 -13.03 7.55
CA ASN A 70 -16.05 -12.97 6.57
C ASN A 70 -15.51 -14.39 6.34
N LEU A 71 -15.80 -14.96 5.17
CA LEU A 71 -15.40 -16.33 4.81
C LEU A 71 -13.89 -16.55 4.86
N VAL A 72 -13.10 -15.52 4.49
CA VAL A 72 -11.64 -15.60 4.50
C VAL A 72 -11.14 -15.63 5.94
N TYR A 73 -11.63 -14.73 6.80
CA TYR A 73 -11.32 -14.73 8.23
C TYR A 73 -11.62 -16.08 8.90
N VAL A 74 -12.80 -16.65 8.67
CA VAL A 74 -13.20 -17.95 9.28
C VAL A 74 -12.24 -19.07 8.83
N ASN A 75 -11.93 -19.14 7.53
CA ASN A 75 -10.98 -20.12 7.02
C ASN A 75 -9.59 -19.93 7.64
N VAL A 76 -9.08 -18.70 7.68
CA VAL A 76 -7.77 -18.39 8.26
C VAL A 76 -7.72 -18.73 9.75
N SER A 77 -8.75 -18.38 10.50
CA SER A 77 -8.85 -18.69 11.93
C SER A 77 -8.82 -20.18 12.21
N ASN A 78 -9.58 -20.98 11.44
CA ASN A 78 -9.56 -22.43 11.57
C ASN A 78 -8.18 -23.03 11.23
N LEU A 79 -7.49 -22.48 10.23
CA LEU A 79 -6.14 -22.92 9.88
C LEU A 79 -5.12 -22.61 10.98
N PHE A 80 -5.18 -21.42 11.58
CA PHE A 80 -4.27 -21.05 12.66
C PHE A 80 -4.58 -21.72 13.99
N SER A 81 -5.83 -22.08 14.28
CA SER A 81 -6.21 -22.88 15.46
C SER A 81 -5.86 -24.37 15.31
N GLY A 82 -5.54 -24.82 14.09
CA GLY A 82 -5.28 -26.23 13.77
C GLY A 82 -6.55 -27.07 13.61
N GLU A 83 -7.72 -26.44 13.56
CA GLU A 83 -9.02 -27.11 13.36
C GLU A 83 -9.39 -27.26 11.87
N GLY A 84 -8.74 -26.50 10.99
CA GLY A 84 -8.96 -26.49 9.55
C GLY A 84 -8.03 -27.43 8.77
N ASP A 85 -8.51 -27.91 7.62
CA ASP A 85 -7.67 -28.61 6.63
C ASP A 85 -7.18 -27.62 5.56
N PHE A 86 -5.86 -27.50 5.42
CA PHE A 86 -5.24 -26.54 4.50
C PHE A 86 -5.73 -26.70 3.05
N TYR A 87 -5.87 -27.92 2.56
CA TYR A 87 -6.27 -28.16 1.18
C TYR A 87 -7.78 -27.91 0.95
N GLN A 88 -8.64 -28.25 1.92
CA GLN A 88 -10.05 -27.92 1.82
C GLN A 88 -10.28 -26.41 1.88
N SER A 89 -9.58 -25.70 2.78
CA SER A 89 -9.64 -24.24 2.84
C SER A 89 -9.13 -23.59 1.56
N SER A 90 -8.11 -24.15 0.91
CA SER A 90 -7.64 -23.61 -0.38
C SER A 90 -8.67 -23.74 -1.49
N ILE A 91 -9.46 -24.82 -1.51
CA ILE A 91 -10.57 -24.99 -2.45
C ILE A 91 -11.66 -23.95 -2.16
N GLN A 92 -12.10 -23.82 -0.91
CA GLN A 92 -13.14 -22.86 -0.53
C GLN A 92 -12.75 -21.41 -0.87
N LEU A 93 -11.51 -21.03 -0.59
CA LEU A 93 -11.01 -19.69 -0.91
C LEU A 93 -10.85 -19.46 -2.42
N ALA A 94 -10.47 -20.49 -3.18
CA ALA A 94 -10.40 -20.42 -4.64
C ALA A 94 -11.80 -20.29 -5.28
N GLU A 95 -12.79 -21.02 -4.78
CA GLU A 95 -14.19 -20.89 -5.18
C GLU A 95 -14.72 -19.49 -4.86
N TRP A 96 -14.48 -19.01 -3.64
CA TRP A 96 -14.86 -17.67 -3.21
C TRP A 96 -14.24 -16.57 -4.09
N LEU A 97 -12.95 -16.70 -4.42
CA LEU A 97 -12.27 -15.78 -5.32
C LEU A 97 -12.93 -15.76 -6.69
N TYR A 98 -13.29 -16.92 -7.24
CA TYR A 98 -13.96 -17.03 -8.53
C TYR A 98 -15.36 -16.42 -8.53
N GLU A 99 -16.12 -16.64 -7.46
CA GLU A 99 -17.48 -16.09 -7.30
C GLU A 99 -17.51 -14.57 -7.25
N ASN A 100 -16.46 -13.96 -6.68
CA ASN A 100 -16.35 -12.51 -6.60
C ASN A 100 -15.64 -11.90 -7.84
N SER A 101 -14.95 -12.70 -8.68
CA SER A 101 -14.24 -12.25 -9.89
C SER A 101 -15.17 -11.98 -11.09
N ASN A 102 -16.18 -11.12 -10.90
CA ASN A 102 -17.25 -10.91 -11.90
C ASN A 102 -16.97 -9.76 -12.88
N HIS A 103 -15.98 -8.91 -12.61
CA HIS A 103 -15.71 -7.74 -13.44
C HIS A 103 -14.90 -8.14 -14.71
N PRO A 104 -15.26 -7.65 -15.92
CA PRO A 104 -14.57 -8.03 -17.17
C PRO A 104 -13.07 -7.72 -17.24
N LYS A 105 -12.56 -6.86 -16.35
CA LYS A 105 -11.13 -6.55 -16.24
C LYS A 105 -10.36 -7.51 -15.32
N ILE A 106 -11.05 -8.34 -14.55
CA ILE A 106 -10.40 -9.36 -13.70
C ILE A 106 -10.16 -10.58 -14.58
N LYS A 107 -8.88 -10.84 -14.87
CA LYS A 107 -8.48 -11.98 -15.70
C LYS A 107 -8.43 -13.27 -14.88
N GLY A 108 -8.54 -14.41 -15.55
CA GLY A 108 -8.16 -15.69 -14.98
C GLY A 108 -6.66 -15.75 -14.70
N GLY A 109 -6.22 -16.82 -14.03
CA GLY A 109 -4.82 -17.04 -13.72
C GLY A 109 -4.60 -18.03 -12.57
N GLU A 110 -3.42 -17.99 -11.98
CA GLU A 110 -3.03 -18.88 -10.91
C GLU A 110 -3.35 -18.28 -9.53
N PHE A 111 -4.03 -19.06 -8.69
CA PHE A 111 -4.22 -18.79 -7.26
C PHE A 111 -3.23 -19.62 -6.46
N TYR A 112 -2.53 -18.98 -5.54
CA TYR A 112 -1.58 -19.62 -4.65
C TYR A 112 -2.05 -19.43 -3.21
N MET A 113 -1.97 -20.49 -2.42
CA MET A 113 -2.09 -20.40 -0.97
C MET A 113 -0.87 -21.08 -0.37
N ALA A 114 -0.24 -20.42 0.61
CA ALA A 114 0.97 -20.91 1.26
C ALA A 114 0.96 -20.62 2.76
N MET A 115 1.27 -21.64 3.57
CA MET A 115 1.52 -21.49 5.01
C MET A 115 3.02 -21.29 5.23
N PHE A 116 3.38 -20.23 5.93
CA PHE A 116 4.74 -19.86 6.27
C PHE A 116 4.98 -19.94 7.77
N ASN A 117 6.13 -20.48 8.16
CA ASN A 117 6.61 -20.47 9.54
C ASN A 117 7.82 -19.54 9.66
N ASN A 118 8.10 -19.08 10.89
CA ASN A 118 9.27 -18.26 11.23
C ASN A 118 9.35 -16.92 10.51
N VAL A 119 8.20 -16.25 10.35
CA VAL A 119 8.13 -14.89 9.80
C VAL A 119 8.21 -13.91 10.96
N VAL A 120 9.01 -12.85 10.84
CA VAL A 120 9.07 -11.79 11.85
C VAL A 120 8.30 -10.56 11.34
N VAL A 121 7.30 -10.10 12.10
CA VAL A 121 6.55 -8.88 11.81
C VAL A 121 6.58 -7.98 13.03
N ASP A 122 7.05 -6.74 12.86
CA ASP A 122 7.20 -5.75 13.94
C ASP A 122 7.96 -6.25 15.19
N GLY A 123 8.90 -7.19 14.98
CA GLY A 123 9.71 -7.81 16.03
C GLY A 123 9.14 -9.09 16.64
N GLU A 124 7.92 -9.48 16.25
CA GLU A 124 7.26 -10.71 16.71
C GLU A 124 7.48 -11.86 15.72
N LEU A 125 7.90 -13.03 16.23
CA LEU A 125 8.02 -14.26 15.45
C LEU A 125 6.67 -14.96 15.38
N VAL A 126 6.12 -15.09 14.17
CA VAL A 126 4.78 -15.62 13.92
C VAL A 126 4.76 -16.60 12.75
N ASN A 127 3.66 -17.37 12.66
CA ASN A 127 3.27 -18.03 11.42
C ASN A 127 2.44 -17.08 10.57
N ALA A 128 2.42 -17.28 9.26
CA ALA A 128 1.65 -16.46 8.34
C ALA A 128 1.01 -17.30 7.24
N LEU A 129 -0.18 -16.91 6.80
CA LEU A 129 -0.82 -17.44 5.59
C LEU A 129 -0.67 -16.42 4.48
N GLY A 130 -0.16 -16.83 3.32
CA GLY A 130 -0.19 -16.02 2.11
C GLY A 130 -1.25 -16.51 1.13
N ILE A 131 -1.99 -15.57 0.56
CA ILE A 131 -2.93 -15.80 -0.53
C ILE A 131 -2.53 -14.89 -1.69
N PHE A 132 -2.30 -15.47 -2.86
CA PHE A 132 -1.76 -14.74 -4.01
C PHE A 132 -2.52 -15.08 -5.28
N LYS A 133 -2.56 -14.13 -6.21
CA LYS A 133 -3.12 -14.32 -7.54
C LYS A 133 -2.14 -13.76 -8.57
N SER A 134 -1.82 -14.55 -9.58
CA SER A 134 -1.12 -14.09 -10.78
C SER A 134 -2.07 -14.13 -11.97
N GLU A 135 -2.08 -13.06 -12.75
CA GLU A 135 -2.95 -12.84 -13.91
C GLU A 135 -2.16 -12.64 -15.19
N ASN A 136 -0.86 -12.37 -15.07
CA ASN A 136 0.01 -12.04 -16.19
C ASN A 136 1.16 -13.03 -16.31
N LYS A 137 1.37 -13.51 -17.54
CA LYS A 137 2.56 -14.27 -17.94
C LYS A 137 3.46 -13.42 -18.81
N GLU A 138 4.76 -13.61 -18.68
CA GLU A 138 5.76 -13.04 -19.57
C GLU A 138 6.31 -14.13 -20.48
N THR A 139 6.57 -13.77 -21.74
CA THR A 139 7.24 -14.64 -22.71
C THR A 139 8.76 -14.50 -22.54
N PHE A 140 9.43 -15.61 -22.27
CA PHE A 140 10.88 -15.69 -22.17
C PHE A 140 11.46 -16.49 -23.34
N LEU A 141 12.62 -16.06 -23.84
CA LEU A 141 13.39 -16.84 -24.79
C LEU A 141 14.22 -17.89 -24.05
N LYS A 142 14.10 -19.14 -24.45
CA LYS A 142 14.92 -20.25 -23.97
C LYS A 142 15.89 -20.64 -25.07
N VAL A 143 17.19 -20.53 -24.78
CA VAL A 143 18.25 -21.04 -25.65
C VAL A 143 18.52 -22.48 -25.25
N TYR A 144 18.47 -23.40 -26.21
CA TYR A 144 18.88 -24.78 -25.97
C TYR A 144 19.79 -25.27 -27.10
N LEU A 145 20.75 -26.12 -26.72
CA LEU A 145 21.65 -26.76 -27.66
C LEU A 145 20.94 -27.98 -28.24
N LYS A 146 20.78 -28.00 -29.56
CA LYS A 146 20.30 -29.18 -30.29
C LYS A 146 21.40 -29.62 -31.24
N GLU A 147 21.92 -30.81 -30.98
CA GLU A 147 23.14 -31.32 -31.62
C GLU A 147 24.33 -30.37 -31.38
N GLN A 148 24.74 -29.59 -32.39
CA GLN A 148 25.84 -28.61 -32.32
C GLN A 148 25.37 -27.17 -32.60
N ASN A 149 24.05 -26.94 -32.78
CA ASN A 149 23.49 -25.61 -33.05
C ASN A 149 22.67 -25.12 -31.85
N PHE A 150 22.78 -23.82 -31.57
CA PHE A 150 21.89 -23.16 -30.63
C PHE A 150 20.56 -22.84 -31.31
N GLU A 151 19.46 -23.33 -30.74
CA GLU A 151 18.11 -23.01 -31.16
C GLU A 151 17.43 -22.10 -30.13
N LEU A 152 16.49 -21.28 -30.59
CA LEU A 152 15.65 -20.43 -29.76
C LEU A 152 14.24 -21.03 -29.70
N GLY A 153 13.71 -21.13 -28.48
CA GLY A 153 12.29 -21.34 -28.23
C GLY A 153 11.72 -20.23 -27.37
N THR A 154 10.40 -20.15 -27.31
CA THR A 154 9.67 -19.31 -26.36
C THR A 154 9.05 -20.16 -25.27
N GLN A 155 8.97 -19.62 -24.07
CA GLN A 155 8.20 -20.20 -22.98
C GLN A 155 7.47 -19.07 -22.26
N GLU A 156 6.21 -19.29 -21.91
CA GLU A 156 5.46 -18.38 -21.07
C GLU A 156 5.60 -18.80 -19.60
N GLY A 157 5.80 -17.82 -18.72
CA GLY A 157 5.96 -18.07 -17.29
C GLY A 157 5.58 -16.87 -16.44
N ILE A 158 5.45 -17.10 -15.14
CA ILE A 158 5.17 -16.06 -14.16
C ILE A 158 6.42 -15.23 -13.93
N ASN A 159 6.29 -13.90 -13.93
CA ASN A 159 7.41 -13.03 -13.58
C ASN A 159 7.61 -13.02 -12.06
N ILE A 160 8.65 -13.72 -11.59
CA ILE A 160 9.03 -13.83 -10.18
C ILE A 160 9.43 -12.50 -9.50
N LYS A 161 9.51 -11.40 -10.25
CA LYS A 161 9.76 -10.04 -9.73
C LYS A 161 8.51 -9.18 -9.66
N LYS A 162 7.39 -9.63 -10.23
CA LYS A 162 6.14 -8.88 -10.32
C LYS A 162 5.00 -9.74 -9.81
N LEU A 163 4.72 -9.63 -8.52
CA LEU A 163 3.49 -10.14 -7.94
C LEU A 163 2.33 -9.27 -8.42
N ASP A 164 1.27 -9.89 -8.93
CA ASP A 164 0.09 -9.17 -9.41
C ASP A 164 -0.81 -8.76 -8.23
N LYS A 165 -1.28 -9.72 -7.44
CA LYS A 165 -2.05 -9.51 -6.22
C LYS A 165 -1.62 -10.46 -5.12
N GLY A 166 -1.64 -10.00 -3.88
CA GLY A 166 -1.38 -10.87 -2.75
C GLY A 166 -1.76 -10.24 -1.42
N CYS A 167 -1.99 -11.11 -0.43
CA CYS A 167 -2.03 -10.73 0.96
C CYS A 167 -1.23 -11.70 1.82
N LEU A 168 -0.66 -11.16 2.90
CA LEU A 168 0.00 -11.91 3.96
C LEU A 168 -0.79 -11.65 5.24
N ILE A 169 -1.34 -12.71 5.82
CA ILE A 169 -2.04 -12.68 7.09
C ILE A 169 -1.10 -13.24 8.16
N PHE A 170 -0.80 -12.44 9.18
CA PHE A 170 0.06 -12.85 10.29
C PHE A 170 -0.79 -13.39 11.44
N ASN A 171 -0.38 -14.53 12.02
CA ASN A 171 -1.06 -15.12 13.19
C ASN A 171 -0.77 -14.33 14.47
N THR A 172 -1.30 -13.12 14.55
CA THR A 172 -1.26 -12.20 15.68
C THR A 172 -2.50 -11.31 15.61
N GLU A 173 -2.92 -10.75 16.75
CA GLU A 173 -4.07 -9.82 16.82
C GLU A 173 -5.39 -10.42 16.29
N GLN A 174 -5.68 -11.70 16.56
CA GLN A 174 -6.88 -12.39 16.08
C GLN A 174 -8.18 -11.66 16.47
N GLU A 175 -8.28 -11.17 17.71
CA GLU A 175 -9.46 -10.45 18.22
C GLU A 175 -9.75 -9.15 17.44
N GLU A 176 -8.71 -8.56 16.85
CA GLU A 176 -8.79 -7.35 16.02
C GLU A 176 -8.95 -7.68 14.52
N GLY A 177 -9.08 -8.96 14.15
CA GLY A 177 -9.20 -9.40 12.75
C GLY A 177 -7.88 -9.68 12.05
N TYR A 178 -6.83 -10.02 12.80
CA TYR A 178 -5.45 -10.27 12.36
C TYR A 178 -4.73 -9.07 11.75
N LYS A 179 -3.40 -9.06 11.88
CA LYS A 179 -2.54 -8.13 11.14
C LYS A 179 -2.32 -8.62 9.71
N ILE A 180 -2.65 -7.80 8.72
CA ILE A 180 -2.63 -8.20 7.30
C ILE A 180 -1.88 -7.17 6.46
N CYS A 181 -1.00 -7.62 5.57
CA CYS A 181 -0.50 -6.81 4.47
C CYS A 181 -1.19 -7.20 3.17
N SER A 182 -1.55 -6.22 2.34
CA SER A 182 -2.19 -6.45 1.03
C SER A 182 -1.52 -5.62 -0.06
N VAL A 183 -1.39 -6.21 -1.25
CA VAL A 183 -0.83 -5.60 -2.45
C VAL A 183 -1.73 -5.93 -3.65
N ASP A 184 -2.09 -4.91 -4.42
CA ASP A 184 -2.68 -5.04 -5.76
C ASP A 184 -1.89 -4.15 -6.74
N ASN A 185 -1.02 -4.76 -7.53
CA ASN A 185 -0.15 -4.06 -8.48
C ASN A 185 -0.82 -3.83 -9.85
N ILE A 186 -1.94 -4.49 -10.12
CA ILE A 186 -2.66 -4.37 -11.39
C ILE A 186 -3.63 -3.19 -11.32
N ASN A 187 -4.40 -3.08 -10.23
CA ASN A 187 -5.43 -2.07 -10.09
C ASN A 187 -4.94 -0.92 -9.22
N LYS A 188 -4.38 0.12 -9.85
CA LYS A 188 -4.03 1.37 -9.16
C LYS A 188 -5.23 2.32 -9.21
N GLY A 189 -6.11 2.31 -8.19
CA GLY A 189 -7.25 3.22 -8.06
C GLY A 189 -8.52 2.56 -7.50
N ASN A 190 -9.71 3.11 -7.82
CA ASN A 190 -11.01 2.59 -7.40
C ASN A 190 -11.31 1.15 -7.86
N GLU A 191 -10.49 0.58 -8.74
CA GLU A 191 -10.57 -0.83 -9.19
C GLU A 191 -9.89 -1.80 -8.20
N ALA A 192 -9.15 -1.30 -7.20
CA ALA A 192 -8.53 -2.09 -6.12
C ALA A 192 -9.56 -2.66 -5.10
N ARG A 193 -10.82 -2.25 -5.20
CA ARG A 193 -11.89 -2.66 -4.28
C ARG A 193 -12.20 -4.14 -4.33
N PHE A 194 -12.08 -4.79 -5.50
CA PHE A 194 -12.40 -6.22 -5.58
C PHE A 194 -11.50 -7.08 -4.68
N TRP A 195 -10.18 -6.86 -4.73
CA TRP A 195 -9.23 -7.70 -3.98
C TRP A 195 -9.35 -7.44 -2.48
N VAL A 196 -9.42 -6.17 -2.09
CA VAL A 196 -9.43 -5.73 -0.68
C VAL A 196 -10.82 -5.87 -0.06
N ASP A 197 -11.86 -5.39 -0.72
CA ASP A 197 -13.22 -5.28 -0.16
C ASP A 197 -14.04 -6.55 -0.46
N ASP A 198 -14.18 -6.95 -1.73
CA ASP A 198 -15.13 -8.01 -2.11
C ASP A 198 -14.59 -9.42 -1.79
N PHE A 199 -13.33 -9.70 -2.10
CA PHE A 199 -12.72 -11.01 -1.86
C PHE A 199 -12.24 -11.16 -0.42
N LEU A 200 -11.32 -10.30 0.02
CA LEU A 200 -10.69 -10.43 1.35
C LEU A 200 -11.55 -9.84 2.47
N GLY A 201 -12.36 -8.82 2.20
CA GLY A 201 -13.12 -8.10 3.23
C GLY A 201 -12.19 -7.46 4.26
N LEU A 202 -11.33 -6.56 3.81
CA LEU A 202 -10.36 -5.87 4.67
C LEU A 202 -10.77 -4.44 4.94
N GLN A 203 -10.38 -3.93 6.11
CA GLN A 203 -10.37 -2.51 6.43
C GLN A 203 -8.96 -2.09 6.85
N PRO A 204 -8.57 -0.82 6.65
CA PRO A 204 -7.33 -0.31 7.20
C PRO A 204 -7.25 -0.53 8.72
N ARG A 205 -6.10 -0.96 9.21
CA ARG A 205 -5.86 -1.10 10.65
C ARG A 205 -5.69 0.29 11.27
N GLU A 206 -6.51 0.63 12.26
CA GLU A 206 -6.52 1.95 12.90
C GLU A 206 -5.39 2.13 13.92
N ASP A 207 -4.15 2.10 13.45
CA ASP A 207 -2.95 2.30 14.28
C ASP A 207 -2.31 3.69 14.12
N ASN A 208 -1.22 3.92 14.85
CA ASN A 208 -0.45 5.16 14.79
C ASN A 208 0.05 5.47 13.37
N TYR A 209 0.36 4.46 12.54
CA TYR A 209 0.73 4.66 11.14
C TYR A 209 -0.45 5.19 10.34
N TYR A 210 -1.63 4.58 10.49
CA TYR A 210 -2.87 5.01 9.85
C TYR A 210 -3.24 6.45 10.20
N PHE A 211 -3.28 6.80 11.49
CA PHE A 211 -3.61 8.17 11.91
C PHE A 211 -2.59 9.18 11.39
N THR A 212 -1.28 8.90 11.53
CA THR A 212 -0.23 9.79 11.02
C THR A 212 -0.36 10.01 9.51
N ARG A 213 -0.57 8.93 8.74
CA ARG A 213 -0.70 9.00 7.29
C ARG A 213 -1.91 9.84 6.88
N ASN A 214 -3.09 9.54 7.42
CA ASN A 214 -4.32 10.22 7.04
C ASN A 214 -4.29 11.70 7.44
N TYR A 215 -3.72 12.04 8.60
CA TYR A 215 -3.60 13.45 9.00
C TYR A 215 -2.66 14.24 8.07
N MET A 216 -1.55 13.62 7.66
CA MET A 216 -0.64 14.22 6.68
C MET A 216 -1.33 14.36 5.30
N GLU A 217 -2.07 13.35 4.84
CA GLU A 217 -2.80 13.43 3.58
C GLU A 217 -3.90 14.50 3.60
N MET A 218 -4.65 14.60 4.70
CA MET A 218 -5.63 15.66 4.92
C MET A 218 -4.97 17.05 4.91
N CYS A 219 -3.84 17.22 5.60
CA CYS A 219 -3.11 18.49 5.62
C CYS A 219 -2.66 18.90 4.21
N ARG A 220 -2.17 17.95 3.42
CA ARG A 220 -1.82 18.20 2.02
C ARG A 220 -3.07 18.53 1.18
N GLY A 221 -4.15 17.79 1.35
CA GLY A 221 -5.43 18.03 0.69
C GLY A 221 -5.98 19.43 1.00
N PHE A 222 -5.84 19.91 2.23
CA PHE A 222 -6.19 21.27 2.61
C PHE A 222 -5.37 22.30 1.82
N VAL A 223 -4.04 22.11 1.72
CA VAL A 223 -3.19 23.00 0.91
C VAL A 223 -3.54 22.99 -0.57
N ASP A 224 -3.87 21.81 -1.11
CA ASP A 224 -4.20 21.68 -2.52
C ASP A 224 -5.59 22.26 -2.86
N ASN A 225 -6.58 22.11 -1.97
CA ASN A 225 -7.99 22.42 -2.27
C ASN A 225 -8.50 23.73 -1.65
N VAL A 226 -7.95 24.16 -0.52
CA VAL A 226 -8.44 25.32 0.25
C VAL A 226 -7.35 26.37 0.39
N TYR A 227 -6.19 26.03 0.91
CA TYR A 227 -5.09 26.96 1.13
C TYR A 227 -4.27 27.14 -0.15
N ASN A 228 -4.92 27.61 -1.21
CA ASN A 228 -4.37 27.69 -2.56
C ASN A 228 -4.60 29.06 -3.23
N LYS A 229 -4.21 29.18 -4.51
CA LYS A 229 -4.29 30.45 -5.26
C LYS A 229 -5.72 30.90 -5.52
N ASP A 230 -6.68 29.99 -5.58
CA ASP A 230 -8.08 30.31 -5.85
C ASP A 230 -8.70 31.05 -4.65
N ASN A 231 -8.15 30.83 -3.45
CA ASN A 231 -8.45 31.57 -2.23
C ASN A 231 -7.38 32.62 -1.89
N GLU A 232 -6.73 33.18 -2.93
CA GLU A 232 -5.75 34.28 -2.83
C GLU A 232 -4.49 33.97 -2.00
N VAL A 233 -4.19 32.69 -1.72
CA VAL A 233 -3.00 32.30 -0.97
C VAL A 233 -1.78 32.19 -1.89
N PRO A 234 -0.71 32.98 -1.67
CA PRO A 234 0.51 32.91 -2.48
C PRO A 234 1.18 31.54 -2.38
N ARG A 235 1.81 31.09 -3.47
CA ARG A 235 2.47 29.77 -3.52
C ARG A 235 3.56 29.59 -2.45
N ALA A 236 4.22 30.67 -2.04
CA ALA A 236 5.24 30.65 -0.99
C ALA A 236 4.65 30.22 0.37
N ASP A 237 3.44 30.67 0.67
CA ASP A 237 2.71 30.39 1.92
C ASP A 237 2.22 28.94 1.92
N GLN A 238 1.78 28.43 0.78
CA GLN A 238 1.42 27.01 0.61
C GLN A 238 2.62 26.09 0.90
N ILE A 239 3.79 26.48 0.37
CA ILE A 239 5.05 25.76 0.58
C ILE A 239 5.47 25.83 2.04
N ASP A 240 5.34 26.99 2.67
CA ASP A 240 5.63 27.18 4.10
C ASP A 240 4.74 26.28 4.97
N MET A 241 3.43 26.23 4.71
CA MET A 241 2.50 25.37 5.42
C MET A 241 2.88 23.89 5.29
N LEU A 242 3.16 23.40 4.07
CA LEU A 242 3.59 22.01 3.87
C LEU A 242 4.88 21.70 4.62
N ASN A 243 5.86 22.61 4.61
CA ASN A 243 7.12 22.41 5.32
C ASN A 243 6.92 22.39 6.83
N ARG A 244 6.17 23.33 7.40
CA ARG A 244 5.84 23.38 8.84
C ARG A 244 5.11 22.12 9.29
N SER A 245 4.14 21.64 8.52
CA SER A 245 3.46 20.36 8.78
C SER A 245 4.46 19.22 8.83
N MET A 246 5.31 19.12 7.81
CA MET A 246 6.28 18.01 7.70
C MET A 246 7.34 18.08 8.82
N ASP A 247 7.76 19.26 9.23
CA ASP A 247 8.67 19.48 10.35
C ASP A 247 8.03 19.11 11.69
N PHE A 248 6.75 19.44 11.90
CA PHE A 248 6.02 19.01 13.08
C PHE A 248 6.04 17.49 13.21
N PHE A 249 5.64 16.77 12.16
CA PHE A 249 5.61 15.31 12.17
C PHE A 249 7.01 14.66 12.28
N ASN A 250 8.06 15.29 11.74
CA ASN A 250 9.43 14.80 11.93
C ASN A 250 9.93 14.96 13.35
N ASN A 251 9.65 16.10 13.99
CA ASN A 251 10.33 16.50 15.22
C ASN A 251 9.56 16.17 16.50
N LYS A 252 8.24 15.97 16.42
CA LYS A 252 7.40 15.60 17.57
C LYS A 252 7.24 14.08 17.63
N ASP A 253 7.14 13.53 18.83
CA ASP A 253 6.85 12.10 19.03
C ASP A 253 5.35 11.84 19.16
N ASN A 254 4.59 12.81 19.68
CA ASN A 254 3.15 12.73 19.85
C ASN A 254 2.47 13.83 19.04
N PHE A 255 1.36 13.46 18.39
CA PHE A 255 0.45 14.39 17.77
C PHE A 255 -0.57 14.86 18.81
N ASN A 256 -0.80 16.17 18.84
CA ASN A 256 -1.91 16.80 19.54
C ASN A 256 -2.48 17.87 18.61
N GLU A 257 -3.77 17.79 18.32
CA GLU A 257 -4.44 18.63 17.33
C GLU A 257 -4.30 20.13 17.64
N ALA A 258 -4.59 20.55 18.87
CA ALA A 258 -4.53 21.96 19.24
C ALA A 258 -3.11 22.54 19.08
N ASN A 259 -2.08 21.77 19.46
CA ASN A 259 -0.69 22.15 19.25
C ASN A 259 -0.34 22.23 17.76
N PHE A 260 -0.82 21.28 16.95
CA PHE A 260 -0.60 21.29 15.51
C PHE A 260 -1.25 22.50 14.85
N GLU A 261 -2.52 22.78 15.14
CA GLU A 261 -3.25 23.94 14.63
C GLU A 261 -2.52 25.25 14.94
N HIS A 262 -2.08 25.42 16.19
CA HIS A 262 -1.37 26.63 16.61
C HIS A 262 0.05 26.72 16.00
N GLU A 263 0.83 25.63 16.01
CA GLU A 263 2.22 25.63 15.53
C GLU A 263 2.33 25.64 13.99
N VAL A 264 1.32 25.17 13.26
CA VAL A 264 1.36 25.00 11.80
C VAL A 264 0.43 25.97 11.07
N MET A 265 -0.82 26.15 11.51
CA MET A 265 -1.76 27.06 10.85
C MET A 265 -1.56 28.49 11.35
N GLY A 266 -1.45 28.66 12.67
CA GLY A 266 -1.13 29.91 13.35
C GLY A 266 -2.26 30.95 13.37
N GLN A 267 -2.77 31.38 12.21
CA GLN A 267 -3.84 32.37 12.14
C GLN A 267 -5.21 31.75 12.47
N PRO A 268 -6.05 32.39 13.31
CA PRO A 268 -7.37 31.88 13.68
C PRO A 268 -8.25 31.53 12.47
N GLU A 269 -8.25 32.38 11.45
CA GLU A 269 -9.07 32.19 10.24
C GLU A 269 -8.65 30.94 9.45
N ILE A 270 -7.35 30.61 9.46
CA ILE A 270 -6.81 29.40 8.81
C ILE A 270 -7.14 28.17 9.65
N ILE A 271 -7.07 28.28 10.98
CA ILE A 271 -7.45 27.20 11.90
C ILE A 271 -8.91 26.82 11.70
N ASP A 272 -9.82 27.80 11.63
CA ASP A 272 -11.24 27.56 11.42
C ASP A 272 -11.49 26.89 10.05
N ALA A 273 -10.86 27.41 8.98
CA ALA A 273 -10.97 26.80 7.65
C ALA A 273 -10.40 25.36 7.60
N PHE A 274 -9.35 25.09 8.38
CA PHE A 274 -8.77 23.75 8.48
C PHE A 274 -9.68 22.78 9.22
N LYS A 275 -10.35 23.23 10.29
CA LYS A 275 -11.36 22.44 11.02
C LYS A 275 -12.54 22.07 10.13
N ASP A 276 -13.07 23.05 9.40
CA ASP A 276 -14.15 22.81 8.43
C ASP A 276 -13.73 21.80 7.35
N TYR A 277 -12.49 21.92 6.84
CA TYR A 277 -11.96 20.96 5.87
C TYR A 277 -11.79 19.56 6.48
N LYS A 278 -11.31 19.46 7.73
CA LYS A 278 -11.19 18.19 8.47
C LYS A 278 -12.54 17.51 8.60
N GLU A 279 -13.58 18.22 9.03
CA GLU A 279 -14.93 17.65 9.18
C GLU A 279 -15.44 17.04 7.86
N ASN A 280 -15.28 17.77 6.76
CA ASN A 280 -15.64 17.27 5.42
C ASN A 280 -14.78 16.06 5.02
N TYR A 281 -13.46 16.12 5.26
CA TYR A 281 -12.55 15.01 4.95
C TYR A 281 -12.93 13.72 5.70
N GLN A 282 -13.29 13.81 6.98
CA GLN A 282 -13.72 12.66 7.77
C GLN A 282 -15.02 12.05 7.24
N LEU A 283 -15.99 12.89 6.85
CA LEU A 283 -17.27 12.46 6.28
C LEU A 283 -17.09 11.79 4.91
N GLU A 284 -16.38 12.44 3.99
CA GLU A 284 -16.20 11.95 2.63
C GLU A 284 -15.39 10.65 2.57
N ASN A 285 -14.37 10.52 3.43
CA ASN A 285 -13.50 9.34 3.42
C ASN A 285 -13.93 8.28 4.44
N SER A 286 -14.90 8.58 5.32
CA SER A 286 -15.29 7.69 6.43
C SER A 286 -14.11 7.33 7.33
N ILE A 287 -13.21 8.29 7.58
CA ILE A 287 -12.01 8.13 8.40
C ILE A 287 -12.18 8.96 9.68
N PRO A 288 -12.40 8.35 10.85
CA PRO A 288 -12.36 9.09 12.11
C PRO A 288 -10.91 9.47 12.43
N LEU A 289 -10.63 10.77 12.59
CA LEU A 289 -9.31 11.25 12.98
C LEU A 289 -9.28 11.55 14.48
N LYS A 290 -8.32 10.93 15.19
CA LYS A 290 -8.09 11.19 16.61
C LYS A 290 -7.42 12.55 16.81
N GLU A 291 -7.76 13.19 17.93
CA GLU A 291 -7.14 14.47 18.34
C GLU A 291 -5.71 14.26 18.88
N GLU A 292 -5.42 13.06 19.41
CA GLU A 292 -4.12 12.67 19.96
C GLU A 292 -3.73 11.24 19.57
N PHE A 293 -2.46 11.04 19.19
CA PHE A 293 -1.86 9.74 18.85
C PHE A 293 -0.32 9.84 18.81
N ASP A 294 0.40 8.73 18.89
CA ASP A 294 1.86 8.76 18.68
C ASP A 294 2.19 8.82 17.19
N ILE A 295 3.19 9.62 16.83
CA ILE A 295 3.57 9.83 15.43
C ILE A 295 4.41 8.66 14.92
N SER A 296 3.91 8.00 13.87
CA SER A 296 4.65 6.95 13.19
C SER A 296 5.73 7.52 12.26
N LYS A 297 7.00 7.40 12.65
CA LYS A 297 8.12 7.87 11.82
C LYS A 297 8.22 7.17 10.47
N SER A 298 7.76 5.92 10.36
CA SER A 298 7.69 5.23 9.07
C SER A 298 6.63 5.84 8.15
N ALA A 299 5.45 6.20 8.68
CA ALA A 299 4.42 6.92 7.93
C ALA A 299 4.93 8.28 7.45
N VAL A 300 5.57 9.05 8.33
CA VAL A 300 6.17 10.36 7.97
C VAL A 300 7.18 10.19 6.85
N LYS A 301 8.08 9.20 6.95
CA LYS A 301 9.07 8.90 5.91
C LYS A 301 8.40 8.55 4.57
N GLY A 302 7.32 7.77 4.58
CA GLY A 302 6.53 7.45 3.39
C GLY A 302 5.93 8.70 2.73
N GLN A 303 5.41 9.63 3.54
CA GLN A 303 4.78 10.87 3.06
C GLN A 303 5.79 12.00 2.71
N LYS A 304 7.09 11.83 2.93
CA LYS A 304 8.09 12.85 2.52
C LYS A 304 8.06 13.18 1.03
N GLY A 305 7.72 12.19 0.18
CA GLY A 305 7.66 12.39 -1.27
C GLY A 305 6.49 13.25 -1.73
N THR A 306 5.35 13.12 -1.05
CA THR A 306 4.10 13.83 -1.35
C THR A 306 4.13 15.28 -0.84
N PHE A 307 4.86 15.54 0.24
CA PHE A 307 5.07 16.86 0.82
C PHE A 307 6.17 17.69 0.14
N LYS A 308 6.76 17.21 -0.97
CA LYS A 308 7.77 17.98 -1.71
C LYS A 308 7.15 19.25 -2.30
N SER A 309 7.68 20.37 -1.84
CA SER A 309 7.34 21.69 -2.36
C SER A 309 8.10 21.96 -3.66
N ILE A 310 7.45 21.63 -4.78
CA ILE A 310 8.00 21.85 -6.13
C ILE A 310 7.41 23.13 -6.72
N LEU A 311 8.27 24.10 -7.04
CA LEU A 311 7.94 25.17 -7.96
C LEU A 311 8.19 24.67 -9.38
N LYS A 312 7.11 24.49 -10.13
CA LYS A 312 7.18 24.23 -11.57
C LYS A 312 7.11 25.57 -12.29
N LEU A 313 8.23 25.98 -12.90
CA LEU A 313 8.36 27.21 -13.65
C LEU A 313 8.36 26.85 -15.14
N ASP A 314 7.22 27.07 -15.77
CA ASP A 314 6.88 26.56 -17.10
C ASP A 314 7.12 25.03 -17.21
N LYS A 315 7.77 24.60 -18.30
CA LYS A 315 8.32 23.24 -18.49
C LYS A 315 9.85 23.24 -18.46
N ASN A 316 10.45 24.37 -18.11
CA ASN A 316 11.89 24.59 -18.22
C ASN A 316 12.61 24.23 -16.93
N PHE A 317 12.01 24.51 -15.78
CA PHE A 317 12.66 24.35 -14.47
C PHE A 317 11.70 23.78 -13.42
N HIS A 318 12.22 22.87 -12.63
CA HIS A 318 11.62 22.46 -11.35
C HIS A 318 12.57 22.86 -10.23
N VAL A 319 12.10 23.69 -9.31
CA VAL A 319 12.86 24.07 -8.11
C VAL A 319 12.23 23.38 -6.91
N TYR A 320 13.02 22.57 -6.21
CA TYR A 320 12.62 21.93 -4.95
C TYR A 320 12.98 22.86 -3.80
N ILE A 321 11.99 23.32 -3.06
CA ILE A 321 12.20 24.15 -1.88
C ILE A 321 12.10 23.25 -0.65
N HIS A 322 13.19 23.18 0.11
CA HIS A 322 13.30 22.34 1.30
C HIS A 322 13.02 23.11 2.61
N GLY A 323 12.62 24.38 2.53
CA GLY A 323 12.32 25.24 3.69
C GLY A 323 12.67 26.72 3.41
N ARG A 324 12.65 27.56 4.46
CA ARG A 324 13.09 28.97 4.46
C ARG A 324 12.41 29.84 3.40
N ARG A 325 11.11 30.13 3.62
CA ARG A 325 10.30 31.05 2.79
C ARG A 325 10.96 32.41 2.60
N ASP A 326 11.67 32.89 3.61
CA ASP A 326 12.42 34.15 3.61
C ASP A 326 13.44 34.26 2.47
N TYR A 327 13.87 33.13 1.90
CA TYR A 327 14.85 33.10 0.81
C TYR A 327 14.23 32.99 -0.58
N VAL A 328 12.91 33.11 -0.70
CA VAL A 328 12.20 33.00 -1.98
C VAL A 328 11.30 34.21 -2.16
N GLU A 329 11.69 35.10 -3.06
CA GLU A 329 10.90 36.29 -3.41
C GLU A 329 10.35 36.18 -4.82
N ARG A 330 9.07 36.54 -5.01
CA ARG A 330 8.46 36.62 -6.34
C ARG A 330 8.46 38.07 -6.82
N GLY A 331 8.86 38.28 -8.06
CA GLY A 331 8.75 39.57 -8.73
C GLY A 331 8.18 39.48 -10.13
N TYR A 332 7.98 40.64 -10.75
CA TYR A 332 7.58 40.77 -12.14
C TYR A 332 8.55 41.72 -12.84
N ASP A 333 9.20 41.22 -13.88
CA ASP A 333 10.07 42.02 -14.73
C ASP A 333 9.21 42.71 -15.79
N GLN A 334 8.99 44.02 -15.63
CA GLN A 334 8.19 44.82 -16.57
C GLN A 334 8.83 44.93 -17.97
N GLN A 335 10.16 44.87 -18.09
CA GLN A 335 10.83 44.96 -19.39
C GLN A 335 10.69 43.66 -20.17
N ARG A 336 10.79 42.51 -19.48
CA ARG A 336 10.66 41.18 -20.11
C ARG A 336 9.23 40.70 -20.19
N GLY A 337 8.32 41.28 -19.40
CA GLY A 337 6.93 40.82 -19.27
C GLY A 337 6.82 39.46 -18.60
N LEU A 338 7.78 39.09 -17.75
CA LEU A 338 7.88 37.75 -17.14
C LEU A 338 7.84 37.81 -15.62
N ASN A 339 7.20 36.81 -15.02
CA ASN A 339 7.34 36.56 -13.58
C ASN A 339 8.70 35.93 -13.31
N TYR A 340 9.32 36.27 -12.18
CA TYR A 340 10.55 35.63 -11.73
C TYR A 340 10.47 35.28 -10.24
N TYR A 341 11.33 34.35 -9.84
CA TYR A 341 11.65 34.10 -8.44
C TYR A 341 13.13 34.42 -8.20
N THR A 342 13.42 35.15 -7.14
CA THR A 342 14.77 35.34 -6.60
C THR A 342 14.97 34.33 -5.48
N LEU A 343 16.05 33.55 -5.58
CA LEU A 343 16.45 32.57 -4.57
C LEU A 343 17.72 33.06 -3.88
N TYR A 344 17.66 33.21 -2.56
CA TYR A 344 18.80 33.59 -1.74
C TYR A 344 19.44 32.33 -1.12
N TYR A 345 20.78 32.31 -1.02
CA TYR A 345 21.53 31.23 -0.38
C TYR A 345 22.71 31.81 0.41
N GLU A 346 23.11 31.13 1.50
CA GLU A 346 24.26 31.54 2.32
C GLU A 346 25.55 30.83 1.90
N ILE A 347 25.48 29.52 1.63
CA ILE A 347 26.62 28.67 1.28
C ILE A 347 26.21 27.79 0.10
N GLU A 348 27.00 27.81 -0.98
CA GLU A 348 26.88 26.89 -2.11
C GLU A 348 27.59 25.57 -1.78
N SER A 349 26.89 24.44 -1.95
CA SER A 349 27.36 23.10 -1.56
C SER A 349 27.94 22.28 -2.71
#